data_AF-A0A258RKT3-F1
#
_entry.id   AF-A0A258RKT3-F1
#
_cell.length_a   1.000
_cell.length_b   1.000
_cell.length_c   1.000
_cell.angle_alpha   90.00
_cell.angle_beta   90.00
_cell.angle_gamma   90.00
#
_symmetry.space_group_name_H-M   'P 1'
#
loop_
_entity.id
_entity.type
_entity.pdbx_description
1 polymer ?
#
loop_
_entity_poly.entity_id
_entity_poly.type
_entity_poly.pdbx_seq_one_letter_code
_entity_poly.pdbx_strand_id
1 'polypeptide(L)'
;MQSIDTRNLKHAAETMLSGEAQLPVFDFMTDAQAKADSCWEEHGYRTLINHELKRQDRPITFLVKPLGRSRSYVSRVLSGQNKLTQELREKAFAALEIDPIRANISVAWLRDVGLYHAMDVRHISDYFREYLAEVISVRQGCIKLAVKPAILREAAKRTIDTIMKHQERVFENETQLLD
;
A
#
# COMPACT_ATOMS: atom_id res chain seq x y z
N MET A 1 3.83 -28.84 3.30
CA MET A 1 3.27 -27.85 4.25
C MET A 1 4.43 -27.22 4.99
N GLN A 2 4.81 -25.98 4.62
CA GLN A 2 5.87 -25.26 5.33
C GLN A 2 5.24 -24.53 6.52
N SER A 3 5.80 -24.80 7.70
CA SER A 3 5.42 -24.22 8.98
C SER A 3 5.65 -22.71 8.94
N ILE A 4 4.59 -21.93 9.11
CA ILE A 4 4.67 -20.47 9.27
C ILE A 4 5.35 -20.22 10.64
N ASP A 5 6.48 -19.53 10.61
CA ASP A 5 7.28 -19.23 11.81
C ASP A 5 6.56 -18.17 12.67
N THR A 6 5.81 -18.65 13.66
CA THR A 6 4.99 -17.83 14.58
C THR A 6 5.80 -16.92 15.51
N ARG A 7 7.14 -17.00 15.50
CA ARG A 7 7.99 -16.16 16.37
C ARG A 7 7.96 -14.69 15.98
N ASN A 8 7.87 -14.37 14.69
CA ASN A 8 7.83 -12.98 14.22
C ASN A 8 6.47 -12.31 14.52
N LEU A 9 5.38 -13.09 14.57
CA LEU A 9 4.06 -12.62 14.95
C LEU A 9 3.94 -12.37 16.46
N LYS A 10 4.58 -13.21 17.28
CA LYS A 10 4.62 -13.00 18.75
C LYS A 10 5.41 -11.76 19.13
N HIS A 11 6.54 -11.49 18.47
CA HIS A 11 7.33 -10.29 18.75
C HIS A 11 6.57 -9.01 18.38
N ALA A 12 5.82 -9.01 17.27
CA ALA A 12 4.98 -7.86 16.90
C ALA A 12 3.82 -7.65 17.87
N ALA A 13 3.22 -8.72 18.39
CA ALA A 13 2.12 -8.65 19.35
C ALA A 13 2.59 -8.21 20.76
N GLU A 14 3.76 -8.66 21.21
CA GLU A 14 4.36 -8.24 22.48
C GLU A 14 4.77 -6.77 22.47
N THR A 15 5.25 -6.25 21.34
CA THR A 15 5.54 -4.81 21.18
C THR A 15 4.27 -3.93 21.20
N MET A 16 3.09 -4.47 20.90
CA MET A 16 1.83 -3.72 20.99
C MET A 16 1.20 -3.74 22.40
N LEU A 17 1.57 -4.70 23.25
CA LEU A 17 0.98 -4.90 24.59
C LEU A 17 1.86 -4.35 25.73
N SER A 18 3.16 -4.16 25.51
CA SER A 18 4.05 -3.55 26.50
C SER A 18 4.06 -2.03 26.32
N GLY A 19 3.29 -1.34 27.16
CA GLY A 19 3.18 0.13 27.19
C GLY A 19 4.42 0.86 27.70
N GLU A 20 5.59 0.66 27.09
CA GLU A 20 6.77 1.50 27.31
C GLU A 20 7.49 1.85 26.00
N ALA A 21 7.86 3.13 25.90
CA ALA A 21 8.32 3.88 24.73
C ALA A 21 7.20 4.28 23.75
N GLN A 22 6.56 5.42 24.04
CA GLN A 22 5.99 6.29 23.01
C GLN A 22 7.10 6.67 22.01
N LEU A 23 7.35 5.80 21.03
CA LEU A 23 7.90 6.27 19.76
C LEU A 23 6.84 7.21 19.17
N PRO A 24 7.22 8.42 18.76
CA PRO A 24 6.25 9.34 18.19
C PRO A 24 5.56 8.64 17.01
N VAL A 25 4.23 8.68 17.01
CA VAL A 25 3.37 8.17 15.91
C VAL A 25 3.75 8.79 14.56
N PHE A 26 4.54 9.88 14.59
CA PHE A 26 5.22 10.50 13.48
C PHE A 26 6.72 10.57 13.78
N ASP A 27 7.44 9.47 13.56
CA ASP A 27 8.90 9.52 13.51
C ASP A 27 9.27 10.24 12.22
N PHE A 28 9.63 11.53 12.34
CA PHE A 28 10.10 12.30 11.20
C PHE A 28 11.39 11.64 10.71
N MET A 29 11.32 11.07 9.50
CA MET A 29 12.45 10.41 8.86
C MET A 29 13.70 11.29 8.98
N THR A 30 14.78 10.71 9.50
CA THR A 30 16.08 11.40 9.48
C THR A 30 16.48 11.69 8.03
N ASP A 31 17.22 12.78 7.78
CA ASP A 31 17.66 13.16 6.43
C ASP A 31 18.40 12.05 5.69
N ALA A 32 19.13 11.19 6.43
CA ALA A 32 19.81 10.02 5.89
C ALA A 32 18.83 8.92 5.45
N GLN A 33 17.81 8.63 6.25
CA GLN A 33 16.78 7.65 5.93
C GLN A 33 15.91 8.12 4.76
N ALA A 34 15.49 9.39 4.75
CA ALA A 34 14.74 9.99 3.65
C ALA A 34 15.52 9.95 2.33
N LYS A 35 16.85 10.15 2.36
CA LYS A 35 17.72 10.06 1.19
C LYS A 35 17.90 8.62 0.69
N ALA A 36 18.05 7.67 1.61
CA ALA A 36 18.12 6.25 1.27
C ALA A 36 16.80 5.76 0.65
N ASP A 37 15.68 6.20 1.19
CA ASP A 37 14.34 5.86 0.72
C ASP A 37 14.05 6.48 -0.65
N SER A 38 14.44 7.74 -0.87
CA SER A 38 14.36 8.37 -2.19
C SER A 38 15.22 7.66 -3.25
N CYS A 39 16.41 7.18 -2.89
CA CYS A 39 17.28 6.42 -3.78
C CYS A 39 16.67 5.06 -4.14
N TRP A 40 16.12 4.36 -3.14
CA TRP A 40 15.42 3.10 -3.31
C TRP A 40 14.20 3.25 -4.22
N GLU A 41 13.31 4.21 -3.92
CA GLU A 41 12.10 4.44 -4.70
C GLU A 41 12.42 4.71 -6.16
N GLU A 42 13.37 5.61 -6.43
CA GLU A 42 13.76 5.95 -7.79
C GLU A 42 14.32 4.73 -8.53
N HIS A 43 15.15 3.92 -7.86
CA HIS A 43 15.65 2.67 -8.42
C HIS A 43 14.52 1.65 -8.67
N GLY A 44 13.63 1.43 -7.70
CA GLY A 44 12.53 0.49 -7.82
C GLY A 44 11.55 0.86 -8.93
N TYR A 45 11.27 2.15 -9.12
CA TYR A 45 10.44 2.61 -10.24
C TYR A 45 11.10 2.39 -11.60
N ARG A 46 12.43 2.59 -11.71
CA ARG A 46 13.17 2.24 -12.94
C ARG A 46 13.09 0.74 -13.22
N THR A 47 13.28 -0.08 -12.20
CA THR A 47 13.20 -1.54 -12.32
C THR A 47 11.81 -1.98 -12.76
N LEU A 48 10.75 -1.39 -12.20
CA LEU A 48 9.37 -1.63 -12.62
C LEU A 48 9.15 -1.28 -14.09
N ILE A 49 9.61 -0.10 -14.53
CA ILE A 49 9.50 0.32 -15.94
C ILE A 49 10.24 -0.66 -16.86
N ASN A 50 11.44 -1.09 -16.50
CA ASN A 50 12.21 -2.07 -17.27
C ASN A 50 11.55 -3.44 -17.29
N HIS A 51 10.94 -3.89 -16.20
CA HIS A 51 10.17 -5.13 -16.14
C HIS A 51 8.95 -5.08 -17.05
N GLU A 52 8.20 -3.98 -17.05
CA GLU A 52 7.04 -3.82 -17.93
C GLU A 52 7.41 -3.73 -19.40
N LEU A 53 8.50 -3.05 -19.75
CA LEU A 53 9.02 -3.06 -21.12
C LEU A 53 9.30 -4.49 -21.60
N LYS A 54 9.98 -5.29 -20.76
CA LYS A 54 10.29 -6.69 -21.08
C LYS A 54 9.03 -7.55 -21.15
N ARG A 55 8.12 -7.41 -20.18
CA ARG A 55 6.87 -8.18 -20.09
C ARG A 55 5.95 -7.93 -21.28
N GLN A 56 5.90 -6.70 -21.76
CA GLN A 56 5.07 -6.29 -22.91
C GLN A 56 5.81 -6.46 -24.26
N ASP A 57 7.02 -7.02 -24.26
CA ASP A 57 7.90 -7.14 -25.44
C ASP A 57 8.10 -5.81 -26.20
N ARG A 58 8.23 -4.71 -25.44
CA ARG A 58 8.41 -3.35 -25.97
C ARG A 58 9.88 -2.92 -25.86
N PRO A 59 10.49 -2.44 -26.96
CA PRO A 59 11.85 -1.90 -26.90
C PRO A 59 11.88 -0.55 -26.17
N ILE A 60 13.04 -0.15 -25.63
CA ILE A 60 13.25 1.16 -24.98
C ILE A 60 12.84 2.33 -25.89
N THR A 61 12.96 2.17 -27.21
CA THR A 61 12.54 3.16 -28.21
C THR A 61 11.06 3.51 -28.14
N PHE A 62 10.23 2.62 -27.60
CA PHE A 62 8.81 2.87 -27.35
C PHE A 62 8.59 4.09 -26.46
N LEU A 63 9.44 4.31 -25.46
CA LEU A 63 9.33 5.42 -24.51
C LEU A 63 9.86 6.75 -25.04
N VAL A 64 10.55 6.79 -26.18
CA VAL A 64 11.11 8.02 -26.77
C VAL A 64 10.02 9.05 -27.06
N LYS A 65 8.93 8.61 -27.72
CA LYS A 65 7.82 9.49 -28.10
C LYS A 65 7.00 9.95 -26.86
N PRO A 66 6.56 9.07 -25.95
CA PRO A 66 5.86 9.47 -24.73
C PRO A 66 6.66 10.41 -23.83
N LEU A 67 7.97 10.21 -23.70
CA LEU A 67 8.81 11.07 -22.85
C LEU A 67 9.22 12.37 -23.55
N GLY A 68 9.13 12.45 -24.89
CA GLY A 68 9.58 13.61 -25.67
C GLY A 68 11.09 13.82 -25.61
N ARG A 69 11.88 12.76 -25.42
CA ARG A 69 13.34 12.79 -25.24
C ARG A 69 14.03 11.84 -26.20
N SER A 70 15.31 12.09 -26.48
CA SER A 70 16.11 11.22 -27.35
C SER A 70 16.28 9.81 -26.77
N ARG A 71 16.46 8.81 -27.64
CA ARG A 71 16.72 7.41 -27.25
C ARG A 71 17.87 7.31 -26.25
N SER A 72 18.96 8.02 -26.49
CA SER A 72 20.14 8.04 -25.62
C SER A 72 19.79 8.56 -24.23
N TYR A 73 18.99 9.62 -24.15
CA TYR A 73 18.54 10.17 -22.87
C TYR A 73 17.65 9.19 -22.11
N VAL A 74 16.67 8.58 -22.76
CA VAL A 74 15.79 7.57 -22.14
C VAL A 74 16.62 6.39 -21.62
N SER A 75 17.58 5.90 -22.41
CA SER A 75 18.49 4.84 -21.98
C SER A 75 19.31 5.21 -20.74
N ARG A 76 19.79 6.46 -20.63
CA ARG A 76 20.51 6.95 -19.44
C ARG A 76 19.61 7.06 -18.22
N VAL A 77 18.35 7.45 -18.39
CA VAL A 77 17.37 7.51 -17.29
C VAL A 77 17.08 6.11 -16.77
N LEU A 78 16.83 5.14 -17.65
CA LEU A 78 16.49 3.76 -17.25
C LEU A 78 17.67 2.96 -16.69
N SER A 79 18.91 3.31 -17.08
CA SER A 79 20.14 2.72 -16.54
C SER A 79 20.62 3.37 -15.23
N GLY A 80 19.95 4.42 -14.75
CA GLY A 80 20.32 5.09 -13.51
C GLY A 80 21.37 6.21 -13.63
N GLN A 81 21.84 6.50 -14.85
CA GLN A 81 22.80 7.59 -15.08
C GLN A 81 22.15 8.98 -15.00
N ASN A 82 20.86 9.09 -15.34
CA ASN A 82 20.09 10.33 -15.23
C ASN A 82 18.91 10.14 -14.28
N LYS A 83 18.54 11.21 -13.56
CA LYS A 83 17.41 11.20 -12.62
C LYS A 83 16.08 10.85 -13.31
N LEU A 84 15.32 9.95 -12.72
CA LEU A 84 13.92 9.70 -13.11
C LEU A 84 13.04 10.71 -12.39
N THR A 85 12.78 11.85 -13.04
CA THR A 85 11.89 12.88 -12.48
C THR A 85 10.45 12.38 -12.39
N GLN A 86 9.65 12.98 -11.51
CA GLN A 86 8.23 12.65 -11.37
C GLN A 86 7.47 12.75 -12.70
N GLU A 87 7.68 13.82 -13.47
CA GLU A 87 7.06 14.01 -14.78
C GLU A 87 7.42 12.88 -15.76
N LEU A 88 8.70 12.46 -15.80
CA LEU A 88 9.14 11.37 -16.67
C LEU A 88 8.56 10.02 -16.21
N ARG A 89 8.47 9.80 -14.89
CA ARG A 89 7.84 8.62 -14.30
C ARG A 89 6.37 8.52 -14.68
N GLU A 90 5.61 9.61 -14.53
CA GLU A 90 4.18 9.67 -14.87
C GLU A 90 3.94 9.41 -16.37
N LYS A 91 4.75 10.01 -17.25
CA LYS A 91 4.69 9.74 -18.70
C LYS A 91 5.02 8.29 -19.03
N ALA A 92 6.04 7.71 -18.39
CA ALA A 92 6.39 6.30 -18.58
C ALA A 92 5.28 5.37 -18.07
N PHE A 93 4.67 5.69 -16.93
CA PHE A 93 3.58 4.92 -16.36
C PHE A 93 2.36 4.94 -17.27
N ALA A 94 1.95 6.12 -17.74
CA ALA A 94 0.85 6.24 -18.69
C ALA A 94 1.11 5.47 -19.99
N ALA A 95 2.33 5.51 -20.52
CA ALA A 95 2.69 4.81 -21.76
C ALA A 95 2.70 3.28 -21.63
N LEU A 96 3.02 2.77 -20.44
CA LEU A 96 3.11 1.34 -20.15
C LEU A 96 1.88 0.79 -19.42
N GLU A 97 0.84 1.62 -19.24
CA GLU A 97 -0.37 1.28 -18.48
C GLU A 97 -0.05 0.80 -17.06
N ILE A 98 0.97 1.41 -16.44
CA ILE A 98 1.34 1.15 -15.06
C ILE A 98 0.38 1.89 -14.14
N ASP A 99 -0.24 1.16 -13.22
CA ASP A 99 -1.08 1.73 -12.18
C ASP A 99 -0.19 2.44 -11.14
N PRO A 100 -0.33 3.77 -10.95
CA PRO A 100 0.51 4.52 -10.02
C PRO A 100 0.32 4.13 -8.55
N ILE A 101 -0.90 3.77 -8.13
CA ILE A 101 -1.20 3.37 -6.75
C ILE A 101 -0.54 2.03 -6.47
N ARG A 102 -0.73 1.08 -7.39
CA ARG A 102 -0.12 -0.25 -7.31
C ARG A 102 1.41 -0.19 -7.34
N ALA A 103 1.96 0.65 -8.22
CA ALA A 103 3.39 0.89 -8.28
C ALA A 103 3.91 1.44 -6.94
N ASN A 104 3.23 2.42 -6.35
CA ASN A 104 3.62 3.00 -5.07
C ASN A 104 3.59 1.97 -3.92
N ILE A 105 2.54 1.14 -3.86
CA ILE A 105 2.45 0.05 -2.87
C ILE A 105 3.62 -0.91 -3.03
N SER A 106 3.86 -1.42 -4.25
CA SER A 106 4.93 -2.39 -4.49
C SER A 106 6.33 -1.81 -4.25
N VAL A 107 6.60 -0.60 -4.75
CA VAL A 107 7.94 -0.01 -4.79
C VAL A 107 8.27 0.75 -3.52
N ALA A 108 7.42 1.71 -3.12
CA ALA A 108 7.70 2.59 -2.00
C ALA A 108 7.39 1.93 -0.66
N TRP A 109 6.24 1.25 -0.56
CA TRP A 109 5.77 0.72 0.73
C TRP A 109 6.34 -0.67 1.02
N LEU A 110 6.20 -1.60 0.08
CA LEU A 110 6.64 -2.99 0.27
C LEU A 110 8.11 -3.22 -0.10
N ARG A 111 8.75 -2.26 -0.78
CA ARG A 111 10.12 -2.37 -1.30
C ARG A 111 10.37 -3.67 -2.08
N ASP A 112 9.38 -4.12 -2.82
CA ASP A 112 9.46 -5.30 -3.68
C ASP A 112 8.73 -5.06 -5.00
N VAL A 113 9.52 -4.85 -6.06
CA VAL A 113 9.03 -4.63 -7.43
C VAL A 113 8.34 -5.89 -7.99
N GLY A 114 8.74 -7.08 -7.54
CA GLY A 114 8.18 -8.35 -7.99
C GLY A 114 6.72 -8.53 -7.62
N LEU A 115 6.27 -7.88 -6.53
CA LEU A 115 4.89 -7.94 -6.06
C LEU A 115 3.91 -7.09 -6.88
N TYR A 116 4.38 -6.28 -7.84
CA TYR A 116 3.50 -5.41 -8.63
C TYR A 116 2.37 -6.18 -9.36
N HIS A 117 2.62 -7.42 -9.77
CA HIS A 117 1.62 -8.29 -10.39
C HIS A 117 0.94 -9.27 -9.43
N ALA A 118 1.30 -9.25 -8.15
CA ALA A 118 0.67 -10.11 -7.16
C ALA A 118 -0.81 -9.72 -7.01
N MET A 119 -1.65 -10.75 -6.86
CA MET A 119 -3.10 -10.57 -6.72
C MET A 119 -3.43 -9.72 -5.48
N ASP A 120 -2.70 -9.92 -4.38
CA ASP A 120 -2.91 -9.20 -3.12
C ASP A 120 -2.64 -7.70 -3.29
N VAL A 121 -1.55 -7.34 -3.96
CA VAL A 121 -1.20 -5.94 -4.25
C VAL A 121 -2.24 -5.30 -5.18
N ARG A 122 -2.81 -6.06 -6.12
CA ARG A 122 -3.94 -5.59 -6.93
C ARG A 122 -5.17 -5.29 -6.07
N HIS A 123 -5.59 -6.20 -5.21
CA HIS A 123 -6.75 -5.99 -4.33
C HIS A 123 -6.54 -4.81 -3.38
N ILE A 124 -5.35 -4.67 -2.80
CA ILE A 124 -5.01 -3.53 -1.96
C ILE A 124 -5.10 -2.24 -2.78
N SER A 125 -4.58 -2.20 -4.01
CA SER A 125 -4.66 -1.02 -4.87
C SER A 125 -6.10 -0.65 -5.26
N ASP A 126 -6.96 -1.65 -5.48
CA ASP A 126 -8.38 -1.43 -5.79
C ASP A 126 -9.10 -0.83 -4.57
N TYR A 127 -8.86 -1.37 -3.36
CA TYR A 127 -9.39 -0.84 -2.11
C TYR A 127 -8.94 0.62 -1.86
N PHE A 128 -7.66 0.93 -2.07
CA PHE A 128 -7.16 2.30 -1.94
C PHE A 128 -7.84 3.26 -2.92
N ARG A 129 -8.14 2.81 -4.13
CA ARG A 129 -8.84 3.63 -5.13
C ARG A 129 -10.26 3.94 -4.70
N GLU A 130 -10.99 2.95 -4.21
CA GLU A 130 -12.34 3.11 -3.66
C GLU A 130 -12.33 4.06 -2.47
N TYR A 131 -11.41 3.85 -1.52
CA TYR A 131 -11.24 4.70 -0.35
C TYR A 131 -10.91 6.16 -0.73
N LEU A 132 -10.00 6.37 -1.69
CA LEU A 132 -9.68 7.73 -2.16
C LEU A 132 -10.89 8.38 -2.84
N ALA A 133 -11.68 7.64 -3.61
CA ALA A 133 -12.92 8.14 -4.20
C ALA A 133 -13.96 8.51 -3.13
N GLU A 134 -14.08 7.73 -2.06
CA GLU A 134 -14.92 8.04 -0.91
C GLU A 134 -14.44 9.31 -0.19
N VAL A 135 -13.14 9.44 0.10
CA VAL A 135 -12.56 10.63 0.74
C VAL A 135 -12.78 11.89 -0.11
N ILE A 136 -12.59 11.80 -1.43
CA ILE A 136 -12.87 12.91 -2.35
C ILE A 136 -14.36 13.26 -2.32
N SER A 137 -15.24 12.26 -2.36
CA SER A 137 -16.69 12.44 -2.28
C SER A 137 -17.12 13.07 -0.95
N VAL A 138 -16.50 12.68 0.17
CA VAL A 138 -16.67 13.30 1.50
C VAL A 138 -16.29 14.77 1.45
N ARG A 139 -15.10 15.09 0.95
CA ARG A 139 -14.59 16.47 0.86
C ARG A 139 -15.44 17.36 -0.04
N GLN A 140 -16.08 16.78 -1.05
CA GLN A 140 -16.97 17.47 -1.97
C GLN A 140 -18.43 17.52 -1.48
N GLY A 141 -18.73 17.02 -0.27
CA GLY A 141 -20.11 16.95 0.25
C GLY A 141 -21.03 16.00 -0.54
N CYS A 142 -20.45 15.14 -1.37
CA CYS A 142 -21.14 14.28 -2.34
C CYS A 142 -21.38 12.85 -1.84
N ILE A 143 -21.23 12.58 -0.52
CA ILE A 143 -21.53 11.27 0.04
C ILE A 143 -23.02 10.97 -0.16
N LYS A 144 -23.31 10.19 -1.20
CA LYS A 144 -24.63 9.59 -1.47
C LYS A 144 -24.82 8.27 -0.72
N LEU A 145 -24.13 8.03 0.40
CA LEU A 145 -24.57 7.00 1.33
C LEU A 145 -25.84 7.52 2.01
N ALA A 146 -26.96 7.36 1.31
CA ALA A 146 -28.28 7.30 1.93
C ALA A 146 -28.41 5.99 2.73
N VAL A 147 -27.44 5.69 3.60
CA VAL A 147 -27.65 4.67 4.62
C VAL A 147 -28.62 5.32 5.57
N LYS A 148 -29.90 4.91 5.47
CA LYS A 148 -30.94 5.34 6.38
C LYS A 148 -30.38 5.21 7.80
N PRO A 149 -30.43 6.26 8.66
CA PRO A 149 -29.90 6.21 10.02
C PRO A 149 -30.36 4.98 10.82
N ALA A 150 -31.50 4.39 10.47
CA ALA A 150 -32.00 3.13 11.01
C ALA A 150 -31.06 1.94 10.78
N ILE A 151 -30.44 1.81 9.61
CA ILE A 151 -29.55 0.70 9.26
C ILE A 151 -28.24 0.79 10.04
N LEU A 152 -27.68 2.00 10.16
CA LEU A 152 -26.50 2.26 10.99
C LEU A 152 -26.75 1.94 12.48
N ARG A 153 -27.90 2.37 13.01
CA ARG A 153 -28.29 2.06 14.40
C ARG A 153 -28.49 0.56 14.61
N GLU A 154 -29.12 -0.13 13.67
CA GLU A 154 -29.36 -1.56 13.77
C GLU A 154 -28.04 -2.35 13.68
N ALA A 155 -27.13 -1.96 12.79
CA ALA A 155 -25.80 -2.56 12.70
C ALA A 155 -25.00 -2.34 13.99
N ALA A 156 -24.99 -1.10 14.51
CA ALA A 156 -24.32 -0.79 15.78
C ALA A 156 -24.90 -1.58 16.95
N LYS A 157 -26.24 -1.69 17.04
CA LYS A 157 -26.92 -2.49 18.06
C LYS A 157 -26.53 -3.97 18.00
N ARG A 158 -26.56 -4.57 16.80
CA ARG A 158 -26.16 -5.98 16.61
C ARG A 158 -24.72 -6.24 16.98
N THR A 159 -23.82 -5.31 16.66
CA THR A 159 -22.41 -5.42 17.05
C THR A 159 -22.26 -5.38 18.57
N ILE A 160 -22.93 -4.45 19.25
CA ILE A 160 -22.93 -4.36 20.71
C ILE A 160 -23.49 -5.64 21.34
N ASP A 161 -24.64 -6.13 20.89
CA ASP A 161 -25.26 -7.36 21.39
C ASP A 161 -24.34 -8.58 21.21
N THR A 162 -23.58 -8.62 20.11
CA THR A 162 -22.63 -9.71 19.83
C THR A 162 -21.42 -9.65 20.76
N ILE A 163 -20.90 -8.45 21.03
CA ILE A 163 -19.78 -8.25 21.97
C ILE A 163 -20.22 -8.60 23.39
N MET A 164 -21.40 -8.14 23.82
CA MET A 164 -21.93 -8.45 25.16
C MET A 164 -22.12 -9.97 25.34
N LYS A 165 -22.73 -10.65 24.37
CA LYS A 165 -22.86 -12.13 24.38
C LYS A 165 -21.52 -12.86 24.35
N HIS A 166 -20.49 -12.25 23.77
CA HIS A 166 -19.15 -12.83 23.79
C HIS A 166 -18.52 -12.67 25.17
N GLN A 167 -18.65 -11.48 25.79
CA GLN A 167 -18.17 -11.22 27.14
C GLN A 167 -18.87 -12.11 28.17
N GLU A 168 -20.19 -12.26 28.11
CA GLU A 168 -20.96 -13.17 28.98
C GLU A 168 -20.42 -14.61 28.90
N ARG A 169 -20.20 -15.12 27.69
CA ARG A 169 -19.62 -16.47 27.49
C ARG A 169 -18.18 -16.58 28.00
N VAL A 170 -17.38 -15.53 27.91
CA VAL A 170 -16.02 -15.52 28.47
C VAL A 170 -16.07 -15.54 29.99
N PHE A 171 -16.93 -14.73 30.62
CA PHE A 171 -17.11 -14.73 32.08
C PHE A 171 -17.66 -16.06 32.61
N GLU A 172 -18.62 -16.68 31.92
CA GLU A 172 -19.15 -18.02 32.28
C GLU A 172 -18.06 -19.10 32.19
N ASN A 173 -17.21 -19.06 31.15
CA ASN A 173 -16.10 -19.98 31.03
C ASN A 173 -15.01 -19.74 32.10
N GLU A 174 -14.74 -18.47 32.45
CA GLU A 174 -13.78 -18.14 33.51
C GLU A 174 -14.27 -18.57 34.89
N THR A 175 -15.58 -18.46 35.18
CA THR A 175 -16.16 -18.95 36.43
C THR A 175 -16.17 -20.48 36.51
N GLN A 176 -16.45 -21.18 35.41
CA GLN A 176 -16.38 -22.66 35.35
C GLN A 176 -14.96 -23.22 35.47
N LEU A 177 -13.92 -22.42 35.21
CA LEU A 177 -12.51 -22.82 35.36
C LEU A 177 -11.97 -22.60 36.78
N LEU A 178 -12.72 -21.91 37.64
CA LEU A 178 -12.34 -21.56 39.02
C LEU A 178 -13.09 -22.38 40.09
N ASP A 179 -14.10 -23.17 39.70
CA ASP A 179 -14.75 -24.24 40.50
C ASP A 179 -14.11 -25.61 40.21
#